data_AF-A0A2V5TKJ0-F1
#
_entry.id   AF-A0A2V5TKJ0-F1
#
_cell.length_a   1.000
_cell.length_b   1.000
_cell.length_c   1.000
_cell.angle_alpha   90.00
_cell.angle_beta   90.00
_cell.angle_gamma   90.00
#
_symmetry.space_group_name_H-M   'P 1'
#
loop_
_entity.id
_entity.type
_entity.pdbx_description
1 polymer ?
#
loop_
_entity_poly.entity_id
_entity_poly.type
_entity_poly.pdbx_seq_one_letter_code
_entity_poly.pdbx_strand_id
1 'polypeptide(L)'
;MKRSIIEDERSNAMQLSPAELQRYSRHLMMPEVTPDGQRRLKAARVLCIGAGGLGSPAAVYLAAAGMGTIGIVDFDDVDLSNLQRQILHGTKDVGRDKLESARDRLHDINPEIDVQLHKCRFSSENAPQLVSRYDVIVDGSDNFPTRYLSNDVCVFARKPNVYGSVFRFEGQTTVFAPHLGGPCYRCLFPEPPPPDSVPNCAQAGVLGVLPGIIGMLQAIETIKMIIGVGESLVGRLLHFDALKARFRELNLRRDPECPVCGENPTIFSPIDYEQFCGARDEEAIPTMSAHELKQKMDAREPFELIDVREGFEYEIARIDGARLIPLGEIAERADELPRDRPIVVHCHSGRRSAEAVRLLQQRGFGNIYNLEGGIDGWSDQIDPGVPKY
;
A
#
# COMPACT_ATOMS: atom_id res chain seq x y z
N MET A 1 11.58 22.56 3.15
CA MET A 1 12.02 22.90 4.52
C MET A 1 13.44 23.42 4.40
N LYS A 2 13.82 24.51 5.08
CA LYS A 2 15.16 25.12 4.90
C LYS A 2 16.25 24.51 5.81
N ARG A 3 15.94 23.44 6.53
CA ARG A 3 16.87 22.77 7.44
C ARG A 3 16.78 21.27 7.20
N SER A 4 17.94 20.63 7.12
CA SER A 4 18.10 19.19 6.99
C SER A 4 17.64 18.46 8.25
N ILE A 5 17.06 17.27 8.09
CA ILE A 5 16.78 16.34 9.20
C ILE A 5 18.02 15.54 9.64
N ILE A 6 19.09 15.58 8.86
CA ILE A 6 20.39 14.97 9.17
C ILE A 6 21.23 16.00 9.92
N GLU A 7 21.78 15.59 11.06
CA GLU A 7 22.72 16.38 11.86
C GLU A 7 24.03 16.64 11.10
N ASP A 8 24.54 17.86 11.22
CA ASP A 8 25.73 18.29 10.48
C ASP A 8 26.96 17.46 10.85
N GLU A 9 27.12 17.10 12.13
CA GLU A 9 28.21 16.23 12.61
C GLU A 9 28.25 14.88 11.89
N ARG A 10 27.09 14.22 11.73
CA ARG A 10 27.00 12.93 11.03
C ARG A 10 27.34 13.08 9.55
N SER A 11 26.91 14.15 8.90
CA SER A 11 27.22 14.40 7.49
C SER A 11 28.69 14.79 7.26
N ASN A 12 29.31 15.55 8.18
CA ASN A 12 30.70 15.96 8.10
C ASN A 12 31.68 14.79 8.31
N ALA A 13 31.27 13.76 9.04
CA ALA A 13 32.01 12.52 9.19
C ALA A 13 32.03 11.66 7.90
N MET A 14 31.13 11.92 6.95
CA MET A 14 31.10 11.19 5.68
C MET A 14 32.13 11.71 4.70
N GLN A 15 32.82 10.79 4.03
CA GLN A 15 33.67 11.12 2.88
C GLN A 15 33.13 10.43 1.63
N LEU A 16 33.17 11.15 0.50
CA LEU A 16 32.81 10.60 -0.80
C LEU A 16 34.06 9.97 -1.43
N SER A 17 33.97 8.71 -1.80
CA SER A 17 35.02 8.00 -2.52
C SER A 17 35.15 8.57 -3.96
N PRO A 18 36.27 8.33 -4.65
CA PRO A 18 36.40 8.72 -6.06
C PRO A 18 35.28 8.16 -6.95
N ALA A 19 34.83 6.93 -6.69
CA ALA A 19 33.73 6.31 -7.43
C ALA A 19 32.39 7.04 -7.17
N GLU A 20 32.13 7.44 -5.93
CA GLU A 20 30.94 8.24 -5.58
C GLU A 20 31.01 9.65 -6.18
N LEU A 21 32.17 10.31 -6.16
CA LEU A 21 32.36 11.61 -6.80
C LEU A 21 32.06 11.55 -8.31
N GLN A 22 32.50 10.49 -8.98
CA GLN A 22 32.19 10.26 -10.39
C GLN A 22 30.70 10.00 -10.61
N ARG A 23 30.11 9.06 -9.85
CA ARG A 23 28.71 8.65 -9.95
C ARG A 23 27.76 9.82 -9.73
N TYR A 24 27.99 10.63 -8.71
CA TYR A 24 27.11 11.75 -8.33
C TYR A 24 27.56 13.09 -8.91
N SER A 25 28.48 13.11 -9.88
CA SER A 25 29.02 14.36 -10.45
C SER A 25 27.95 15.37 -10.87
N ARG A 26 26.79 14.90 -11.37
CA ARG A 26 25.64 15.76 -11.73
C ARG A 26 24.95 16.39 -10.52
N HIS A 27 24.86 15.69 -9.39
CA HIS A 27 24.36 16.27 -8.14
C HIS A 27 25.33 17.30 -7.57
N LEU A 28 26.63 16.99 -7.59
CA LEU A 28 27.66 17.84 -6.98
C LEU A 28 27.75 19.24 -7.62
N MET A 29 27.34 19.37 -8.88
CA MET A 29 27.30 20.64 -9.62
C MET A 29 26.04 21.47 -9.33
N MET A 30 25.00 20.89 -8.74
CA MET A 30 23.77 21.61 -8.42
C MET A 30 23.98 22.48 -7.16
N PRO A 31 23.71 23.79 -7.22
CA PRO A 31 23.86 24.69 -6.07
C PRO A 31 23.05 24.28 -4.84
N GLU A 32 21.91 23.63 -5.04
CA GLU A 32 21.02 23.15 -3.97
C GLU A 32 21.50 21.84 -3.33
N VAL A 33 22.36 21.08 -4.01
CA VAL A 33 22.85 19.79 -3.49
C VAL A 33 24.30 19.93 -3.04
N THR A 34 25.22 20.25 -3.96
CA THR A 34 26.67 20.37 -3.69
C THR A 34 27.28 19.08 -3.09
N PRO A 35 28.59 19.04 -2.77
CA PRO A 35 29.15 17.95 -1.98
C PRO A 35 28.54 17.79 -0.58
N ASP A 36 27.98 18.87 0.00
CA ASP A 36 27.35 18.79 1.32
C ASP A 36 26.06 17.97 1.32
N GLY A 37 25.14 18.27 0.40
CA GLY A 37 23.90 17.52 0.24
C GLY A 37 24.14 16.06 -0.10
N GLN A 38 25.15 15.75 -0.92
CA GLN A 38 25.50 14.37 -1.21
C GLN A 38 26.06 13.63 0.01
N ARG A 39 26.85 14.29 0.88
CA ARG A 39 27.26 13.71 2.17
C ARG A 39 26.08 13.51 3.11
N ARG A 40 25.08 14.41 3.11
CA ARG A 40 23.83 14.21 3.88
C ARG A 40 23.05 13.01 3.39
N LEU A 41 22.92 12.81 2.07
CA LEU A 41 22.32 11.60 1.49
C LEU A 41 23.08 10.34 1.92
N LYS A 42 24.41 10.36 1.85
CA LYS A 42 25.26 9.24 2.31
C LYS A 42 25.17 8.98 3.83
N ALA A 43 24.93 10.01 4.63
CA ALA A 43 24.76 9.89 6.08
C ALA A 43 23.36 9.40 6.49
N ALA A 44 22.38 9.50 5.61
CA ALA A 44 20.98 9.28 5.92
C ALA A 44 20.58 7.80 5.88
N ARG A 45 19.61 7.48 6.73
CA ARG A 45 18.98 6.16 6.81
C ARG A 45 17.48 6.29 6.56
N VAL A 46 16.97 5.60 5.55
CA VAL A 46 15.54 5.62 5.18
C VAL A 46 14.95 4.24 5.37
N LEU A 47 13.74 4.16 5.96
CA LEU A 47 12.94 2.94 5.97
C LEU A 47 11.85 3.03 4.90
N CYS A 48 11.82 2.10 3.96
CA CYS A 48 10.69 1.91 3.05
C CYS A 48 9.78 0.81 3.61
N ILE A 49 8.54 1.16 3.92
CA ILE A 49 7.50 0.20 4.32
C ILE A 49 6.81 -0.29 3.05
N GLY A 50 7.05 -1.55 2.69
CA GLY A 50 6.60 -2.17 1.45
C GLY A 50 7.60 -1.99 0.30
N ALA A 51 7.86 -3.07 -0.43
CA ALA A 51 8.59 -3.11 -1.70
C ALA A 51 7.65 -3.14 -2.92
N GLY A 52 6.35 -2.89 -2.71
CA GLY A 52 5.31 -2.93 -3.73
C GLY A 52 5.31 -1.74 -4.71
N GLY A 53 4.15 -1.38 -5.25
CA GLY A 53 4.05 -0.42 -6.36
C GLY A 53 4.55 0.99 -6.03
N LEU A 54 4.36 1.46 -4.80
CA LEU A 54 4.86 2.76 -4.32
C LEU A 54 6.33 2.67 -3.86
N GLY A 55 6.64 1.64 -3.06
CA GLY A 55 7.98 1.43 -2.51
C GLY A 55 9.04 1.15 -3.58
N SER A 56 8.66 0.43 -4.65
CA SER A 56 9.53 0.10 -5.79
C SER A 56 10.23 1.32 -6.40
N PRO A 57 9.50 2.28 -7.02
CA PRO A 57 10.11 3.48 -7.61
C PRO A 57 10.81 4.35 -6.56
N ALA A 58 10.28 4.45 -5.34
CA ALA A 58 10.91 5.23 -4.28
C ALA A 58 12.30 4.67 -3.94
N ALA A 59 12.41 3.37 -3.65
CA ALA A 59 13.67 2.71 -3.32
C ALA A 59 14.69 2.80 -4.46
N VAL A 60 14.25 2.60 -5.72
CA VAL A 60 15.13 2.74 -6.91
C VAL A 60 15.76 4.12 -6.98
N TYR A 61 14.97 5.19 -6.84
CA TYR A 61 15.50 6.55 -6.97
C TYR A 61 16.29 7.00 -5.74
N LEU A 62 15.94 6.52 -4.53
CA LEU A 62 16.74 6.77 -3.34
C LEU A 62 18.12 6.08 -3.43
N ALA A 63 18.16 4.85 -3.93
CA ALA A 63 19.42 4.13 -4.19
C ALA A 63 20.26 4.86 -5.25
N ALA A 64 19.66 5.24 -6.38
CA ALA A 64 20.33 5.99 -7.44
C ALA A 64 20.86 7.35 -6.95
N ALA A 65 20.14 8.01 -6.02
CA ALA A 65 20.56 9.26 -5.43
C ALA A 65 21.73 9.12 -4.44
N GLY A 66 22.09 7.90 -4.03
CA GLY A 66 23.18 7.64 -3.10
C GLY A 66 22.77 7.73 -1.64
N MET A 67 21.56 7.29 -1.32
CA MET A 67 21.13 7.13 0.07
C MET A 67 22.04 6.14 0.80
N GLY A 68 22.60 6.54 1.94
CA GLY A 68 23.57 5.73 2.68
C GLY A 68 23.03 4.37 3.10
N THR A 69 21.87 4.38 3.77
CA THR A 69 21.18 3.16 4.19
C THR A 69 19.73 3.18 3.74
N ILE A 70 19.29 2.10 3.09
CA ILE A 70 17.88 1.84 2.75
C ILE A 70 17.44 0.57 3.47
N GLY A 71 16.61 0.74 4.49
CA GLY A 71 15.86 -0.35 5.09
C GLY A 71 14.61 -0.66 4.28
N ILE A 72 14.29 -1.93 4.08
CA ILE A 72 13.06 -2.37 3.39
C ILE A 72 12.35 -3.37 4.30
N VAL A 73 11.09 -3.09 4.62
CA VAL A 73 10.19 -4.01 5.33
C VAL A 73 9.16 -4.54 4.34
N ASP A 74 9.14 -5.84 4.14
CA ASP A 74 8.15 -6.56 3.36
C ASP A 74 8.14 -8.02 3.83
N PHE A 75 7.09 -8.76 3.52
CA PHE A 75 6.94 -10.16 3.92
C PHE A 75 6.51 -11.07 2.77
N ASP A 76 6.16 -10.49 1.61
CA ASP A 76 5.65 -11.22 0.46
C ASP A 76 6.78 -11.74 -0.45
N ASP A 77 6.41 -12.68 -1.32
CA ASP A 77 7.20 -13.09 -2.48
C ASP A 77 6.74 -12.34 -3.75
N VAL A 78 7.62 -12.27 -4.76
CA VAL A 78 7.34 -11.62 -6.04
C VAL A 78 6.29 -12.42 -6.80
N ASP A 79 5.24 -11.75 -7.26
CA ASP A 79 4.15 -12.37 -8.00
C ASP A 79 3.96 -11.72 -9.39
N LEU A 80 3.58 -12.54 -10.38
CA LEU A 80 3.46 -12.10 -11.78
C LEU A 80 2.44 -10.95 -11.95
N SER A 81 1.28 -11.02 -11.27
CA SER A 81 0.22 -10.00 -11.35
C SER A 81 0.66 -8.64 -10.81
N ASN A 82 1.76 -8.62 -10.05
CA ASN A 82 2.31 -7.44 -9.41
C ASN A 82 3.35 -6.72 -10.29
N LEU A 83 3.95 -7.41 -11.27
CA LEU A 83 5.03 -6.86 -12.11
C LEU A 83 4.60 -5.69 -13.00
N GLN A 84 3.30 -5.54 -13.27
CA GLN A 84 2.78 -4.38 -14.03
C GLN A 84 2.98 -3.03 -13.31
N ARG A 85 3.27 -3.05 -11.99
CA ARG A 85 3.50 -1.85 -11.17
C ARG A 85 4.70 -1.93 -10.23
N GLN A 86 5.24 -3.10 -9.95
CA GLN A 86 6.36 -3.32 -9.01
C GLN A 86 7.70 -3.41 -9.75
N ILE A 87 8.16 -2.28 -10.28
CA ILE A 87 9.33 -2.18 -11.16
C ILE A 87 10.68 -2.48 -10.50
N LEU A 88 10.70 -2.69 -9.19
CA LEU A 88 11.89 -3.16 -8.46
C LEU A 88 12.16 -4.65 -8.73
N HIS A 89 11.14 -5.39 -9.16
CA HIS A 89 11.21 -6.82 -9.46
C HIS A 89 11.10 -7.09 -10.96
N GLY A 90 11.52 -8.29 -11.39
CA GLY A 90 11.40 -8.73 -12.77
C GLY A 90 10.81 -10.13 -12.91
N THR A 91 10.48 -10.53 -14.14
CA THR A 91 9.89 -11.86 -14.42
C THR A 91 10.76 -13.01 -13.94
N LYS A 92 12.10 -12.86 -13.96
CA LYS A 92 13.04 -13.86 -13.46
C LYS A 92 12.94 -14.10 -11.95
N ASP A 93 12.36 -13.16 -11.21
CA ASP A 93 12.26 -13.19 -9.75
C ASP A 93 10.89 -13.68 -9.27
N VAL A 94 9.94 -14.03 -10.15
CA VAL A 94 8.62 -14.55 -9.74
C VAL A 94 8.78 -15.79 -8.86
N GLY A 95 8.11 -15.79 -7.70
CA GLY A 95 8.22 -16.81 -6.65
C GLY A 95 9.43 -16.64 -5.71
N ARG A 96 10.31 -15.67 -5.96
CA ARG A 96 11.42 -15.32 -5.07
C ARG A 96 10.95 -14.33 -4.01
N ASP A 97 11.60 -14.36 -2.85
CA ASP A 97 11.47 -13.34 -1.81
C ASP A 97 11.64 -11.91 -2.37
N LYS A 98 10.66 -11.02 -2.09
CA LYS A 98 10.68 -9.63 -2.57
C LYS A 98 11.89 -8.85 -2.06
N LEU A 99 12.28 -9.05 -0.81
CA LEU A 99 13.39 -8.30 -0.20
C LEU A 99 14.72 -8.67 -0.85
N GLU A 100 14.93 -9.95 -1.15
CA GLU A 100 16.12 -10.43 -1.86
C GLU A 100 16.16 -9.91 -3.30
N SER A 101 15.04 -9.96 -4.03
CA SER A 101 14.93 -9.37 -5.38
C SER A 101 15.20 -7.87 -5.36
N ALA A 102 14.64 -7.15 -4.37
CA ALA A 102 14.85 -5.73 -4.16
C ALA A 102 16.33 -5.41 -3.93
N ARG A 103 16.98 -6.09 -2.98
CA ARG A 103 18.39 -5.88 -2.65
C ARG A 103 19.27 -5.99 -3.89
N ASP A 104 19.12 -7.08 -4.64
CA ASP A 104 19.93 -7.34 -5.82
C ASP A 104 19.74 -6.24 -6.88
N ARG A 105 18.49 -5.78 -7.08
CA ARG A 105 18.21 -4.69 -8.00
C ARG A 105 18.80 -3.36 -7.54
N LEU A 106 18.72 -3.04 -6.26
CA LEU A 106 19.28 -1.81 -5.72
C LEU A 106 20.81 -1.80 -5.76
N HIS A 107 21.49 -2.92 -5.52
CA HIS A 107 22.94 -3.02 -5.66
C HIS A 107 23.41 -3.01 -7.11
N ASP A 108 22.62 -3.57 -8.04
CA ASP A 108 22.86 -3.43 -9.49
C ASP A 108 22.83 -1.94 -9.91
N ILE A 109 21.93 -1.15 -9.33
CA ILE A 109 21.90 0.30 -9.53
C ILE A 109 23.08 0.98 -8.84
N ASN A 110 23.32 0.66 -7.57
CA ASN A 110 24.33 1.33 -6.74
C ASN A 110 24.92 0.38 -5.69
N PRO A 111 26.15 -0.14 -5.89
CA PRO A 111 26.76 -1.09 -4.98
C PRO A 111 27.29 -0.47 -3.67
N GLU A 112 27.37 0.87 -3.58
CA GLU A 112 27.97 1.57 -2.43
C GLU A 112 26.99 1.80 -1.27
N ILE A 113 25.69 1.54 -1.46
CA ILE A 113 24.66 1.75 -0.43
C ILE A 113 24.53 0.52 0.46
N ASP A 114 24.14 0.74 1.72
CA ASP A 114 23.76 -0.33 2.65
C ASP A 114 22.26 -0.64 2.53
N VAL A 115 21.90 -1.87 2.16
CA VAL A 115 20.51 -2.32 2.06
C VAL A 115 20.18 -3.27 3.20
N GLN A 116 19.27 -2.87 4.09
CA GLN A 116 18.88 -3.65 5.26
C GLN A 116 17.50 -4.27 5.06
N LEU A 117 17.43 -5.60 5.07
CA LEU A 117 16.21 -6.35 4.83
C LEU A 117 15.52 -6.72 6.15
N HIS A 118 14.23 -6.43 6.27
CA HIS A 118 13.40 -6.77 7.42
C HIS A 118 12.23 -7.63 6.94
N LYS A 119 12.43 -8.96 6.91
CA LYS A 119 11.40 -9.92 6.49
C LYS A 119 10.36 -10.10 7.59
N CYS A 120 9.44 -9.17 7.68
CA CYS A 120 8.32 -9.22 8.61
C CYS A 120 7.16 -8.35 8.13
N ARG A 121 5.97 -8.64 8.65
CA ARG A 121 4.85 -7.72 8.56
C ARG A 121 5.12 -6.53 9.47
N PHE A 122 4.88 -5.31 9.01
CA PHE A 122 5.01 -4.12 9.84
C PHE A 122 3.86 -4.09 10.87
N SER A 123 4.18 -4.32 12.14
CA SER A 123 3.19 -4.54 13.22
C SER A 123 3.51 -3.70 14.46
N SER A 124 2.54 -3.58 15.37
CA SER A 124 2.71 -2.86 16.65
C SER A 124 3.88 -3.38 17.49
N GLU A 125 4.23 -4.66 17.35
CA GLU A 125 5.30 -5.34 18.08
C GLU A 125 6.70 -4.92 17.63
N ASN A 126 6.89 -4.67 16.32
CA ASN A 126 8.21 -4.43 15.71
C ASN A 126 8.41 -2.99 15.21
N ALA A 127 7.32 -2.28 14.92
CA ALA A 127 7.38 -0.95 14.31
C ALA A 127 8.16 0.07 15.13
N PRO A 128 8.02 0.17 16.48
CA PRO A 128 8.78 1.13 17.28
C PRO A 128 10.29 0.93 17.16
N GLN A 129 10.76 -0.33 17.27
CA GLN A 129 12.18 -0.63 17.16
C GLN A 129 12.69 -0.36 15.75
N LEU A 130 11.95 -0.78 14.71
CA LEU A 130 12.32 -0.53 13.32
C LEU A 130 12.46 0.97 13.03
N VAL A 131 11.41 1.75 13.27
CA VAL A 131 11.36 3.20 12.99
C VAL A 131 12.45 3.96 13.73
N SER A 132 12.79 3.57 14.96
CA SER A 132 13.81 4.26 15.76
C SER A 132 15.21 4.30 15.10
N ARG A 133 15.52 3.32 14.23
CA ARG A 133 16.85 3.19 13.59
C ARG A 133 17.04 4.08 12.35
N TYR A 134 15.97 4.68 11.85
CA TYR A 134 15.97 5.46 10.60
C TYR A 134 15.66 6.94 10.86
N ASP A 135 16.04 7.79 9.92
CA ASP A 135 15.85 9.23 10.00
C ASP A 135 14.48 9.66 9.47
N VAL A 136 14.00 8.97 8.43
CA VAL A 136 12.74 9.24 7.75
C VAL A 136 12.14 7.92 7.24
N ILE A 137 10.82 7.85 7.29
CA ILE A 137 10.05 6.68 6.89
C ILE A 137 9.31 7.02 5.60
N VAL A 138 9.37 6.14 4.61
CA VAL A 138 8.61 6.21 3.36
C VAL A 138 7.52 5.14 3.44
N ASP A 139 6.28 5.58 3.55
CA ASP A 139 5.12 4.69 3.62
C ASP A 139 4.66 4.33 2.21
N GLY A 140 5.12 3.17 1.73
CA GLY A 140 4.71 2.57 0.46
C GLY A 140 3.59 1.54 0.62
N SER A 141 2.90 1.51 1.76
CA SER A 141 1.87 0.52 2.06
C SER A 141 0.55 0.81 1.34
N ASP A 142 -0.17 -0.26 1.02
CA ASP A 142 -1.40 -0.22 0.23
C ASP A 142 -2.67 -0.52 1.06
N ASN A 143 -2.53 -0.59 2.38
CA ASN A 143 -3.62 -0.89 3.30
C ASN A 143 -3.72 0.14 4.45
N PHE A 144 -4.92 0.35 4.97
CA PHE A 144 -5.16 1.31 6.04
C PHE A 144 -4.48 0.97 7.37
N PRO A 145 -4.55 -0.28 7.88
CA PRO A 145 -3.88 -0.65 9.14
C PRO A 145 -2.41 -0.22 9.21
N THR A 146 -1.62 -0.52 8.17
CA THR A 146 -0.21 -0.14 8.11
C THR A 146 -0.02 1.39 8.04
N ARG A 147 -0.89 2.13 7.33
CA ARG A 147 -0.81 3.60 7.27
C ARG A 147 -1.04 4.27 8.62
N TYR A 148 -2.06 3.82 9.37
CA TYR A 148 -2.32 4.31 10.73
C TYR A 148 -1.17 3.95 11.68
N LEU A 149 -0.69 2.71 11.61
CA LEU A 149 0.45 2.26 12.43
C LEU A 149 1.72 3.06 12.13
N SER A 150 2.08 3.19 10.85
CA SER A 150 3.24 3.94 10.38
C SER A 150 3.17 5.39 10.86
N ASN A 151 2.00 6.03 10.71
CA ASN A 151 1.79 7.37 11.23
C ASN A 151 2.05 7.46 12.73
N ASP A 152 1.35 6.66 13.53
CA ASP A 152 1.36 6.82 14.99
C ASP A 152 2.77 6.56 15.54
N VAL A 153 3.43 5.51 15.07
CA VAL A 153 4.81 5.19 15.45
C VAL A 153 5.77 6.32 15.04
N CYS A 154 5.61 6.91 13.85
CA CYS A 154 6.42 8.05 13.42
C CYS A 154 6.17 9.30 14.28
N VAL A 155 4.93 9.55 14.71
CA VAL A 155 4.64 10.66 15.63
C VAL A 155 5.34 10.43 16.97
N PHE A 156 5.21 9.24 17.56
CA PHE A 156 5.85 8.90 18.84
C PHE A 156 7.37 8.98 18.77
N ALA A 157 7.96 8.47 17.69
CA ALA A 157 9.41 8.48 17.48
C ALA A 157 9.95 9.83 16.96
N ARG A 158 9.08 10.81 16.72
CA ARG A 158 9.41 12.11 16.12
C ARG A 158 10.19 11.95 14.80
N LYS A 159 9.72 11.03 13.96
CA LYS A 159 10.26 10.77 12.62
C LYS A 159 9.29 11.30 11.57
N PRO A 160 9.77 11.90 10.48
CA PRO A 160 8.92 12.24 9.35
C PRO A 160 8.41 10.98 8.67
N ASN A 161 7.13 10.97 8.31
CA ASN A 161 6.50 9.94 7.49
C ASN A 161 6.13 10.53 6.12
N VAL A 162 6.81 10.09 5.07
CA VAL A 162 6.55 10.48 3.69
C VAL A 162 5.49 9.56 3.11
N TYR A 163 4.26 10.05 3.11
CA TYR A 163 3.06 9.30 2.76
C TYR A 163 2.83 9.27 1.25
N GLY A 164 2.40 8.11 0.77
CA GLY A 164 1.89 7.92 -0.59
C GLY A 164 0.65 7.04 -0.57
N SER A 165 -0.32 7.35 -1.42
CA SER A 165 -1.46 6.48 -1.67
C SER A 165 -1.95 6.62 -3.10
N VAL A 166 -2.61 5.57 -3.59
CA VAL A 166 -3.17 5.49 -4.92
C VAL A 166 -4.49 4.74 -4.86
N PHE A 167 -5.42 5.14 -5.72
CA PHE A 167 -6.72 4.50 -5.91
C PHE A 167 -7.17 4.72 -7.35
N ARG A 168 -7.30 3.64 -8.14
CA ARG A 168 -7.67 3.69 -9.56
C ARG A 168 -6.77 4.62 -10.40
N PHE A 169 -7.21 5.86 -10.63
CA PHE A 169 -6.55 6.90 -11.42
C PHE A 169 -6.11 8.12 -10.58
N GLU A 170 -6.28 8.06 -9.26
CA GLU A 170 -5.96 9.15 -8.34
C GLU A 170 -4.83 8.76 -7.41
N GLY A 171 -3.87 9.67 -7.25
CA GLY A 171 -2.73 9.50 -6.36
C GLY A 171 -2.57 10.67 -5.41
N GLN A 172 -2.04 10.42 -4.22
CA GLN A 172 -1.82 11.44 -3.22
C GLN A 172 -0.47 11.26 -2.53
N THR A 173 0.17 12.37 -2.17
CA THR A 173 1.38 12.36 -1.35
C THR A 173 1.47 13.59 -0.46
N THR A 174 2.05 13.42 0.71
CA THR A 174 2.35 14.49 1.67
C THR A 174 3.46 14.03 2.62
N VAL A 175 3.93 14.93 3.49
CA VAL A 175 4.84 14.59 4.58
C VAL A 175 4.15 14.87 5.91
N PHE A 176 3.93 13.82 6.69
CA PHE A 176 3.45 13.92 8.06
C PHE A 176 4.64 14.05 9.01
N ALA A 177 4.75 15.21 9.64
CA ALA A 177 5.81 15.50 10.61
C ALA A 177 5.34 16.51 11.67
N PRO A 178 4.53 16.10 12.65
CA PRO A 178 4.01 17.02 13.67
C PRO A 178 5.08 17.70 14.50
N HIS A 179 6.18 17.00 14.78
CA HIS A 179 7.34 17.54 15.47
C HIS A 179 8.08 18.65 14.69
N LEU A 180 7.77 18.83 13.39
CA LEU A 180 8.25 19.92 12.54
C LEU A 180 7.16 20.98 12.27
N GLY A 181 6.05 20.94 13.00
CA GLY A 181 4.94 21.90 12.88
C GLY A 181 3.83 21.48 11.92
N GLY A 182 3.90 20.27 11.34
CA GLY A 182 2.89 19.75 10.43
C GLY A 182 1.71 19.02 11.09
N PRO A 183 0.75 18.54 10.27
CA PRO A 183 -0.27 17.58 10.69
C PRO A 183 0.30 16.15 10.77
N CYS A 184 -0.45 15.23 11.39
CA CYS A 184 -0.25 13.79 11.23
C CYS A 184 -1.35 13.21 10.32
N TYR A 185 -1.25 11.93 9.96
CA TYR A 185 -2.25 11.24 9.14
C TYR A 185 -3.64 11.30 9.76
N ARG A 186 -3.76 11.18 11.09
CA ARG A 186 -5.03 11.29 11.81
C ARG A 186 -5.63 12.69 11.82
N CYS A 187 -4.86 13.75 11.57
CA CYS A 187 -5.45 15.07 11.34
C CYS A 187 -6.21 15.12 10.00
N LEU A 188 -5.85 14.25 9.04
CA LEU A 188 -6.53 14.13 7.75
C LEU A 188 -7.65 13.08 7.82
N PHE A 189 -7.38 11.92 8.42
CA PHE A 189 -8.31 10.81 8.57
C PHE A 189 -8.37 10.35 10.04
N PRO A 190 -9.22 10.95 10.89
CA PRO A 190 -9.22 10.74 12.33
C PRO A 190 -9.32 9.28 12.76
N GLU A 191 -10.23 8.54 12.14
CA GLU A 191 -10.54 7.15 12.47
C GLU A 191 -10.35 6.24 11.26
N PRO A 192 -9.83 5.02 11.46
CA PRO A 192 -9.73 4.04 10.38
C PRO A 192 -11.14 3.72 9.84
N PRO A 193 -11.28 3.52 8.52
CA PRO A 193 -12.54 3.03 7.98
C PRO A 193 -12.84 1.62 8.53
N PRO A 194 -14.13 1.24 8.66
CA PRO A 194 -14.50 -0.13 9.03
C PRO A 194 -13.82 -1.17 8.13
N PRO A 195 -13.52 -2.39 8.62
CA PRO A 195 -13.11 -3.49 7.76
C PRO A 195 -14.06 -3.64 6.57
N ASP A 196 -13.51 -4.04 5.43
CA ASP A 196 -14.24 -4.28 4.17
C ASP A 196 -14.84 -3.05 3.49
N SER A 197 -14.97 -1.89 4.16
CA SER A 197 -15.63 -0.71 3.57
C SER A 197 -14.84 0.00 2.46
N VAL A 198 -13.53 -0.26 2.34
CA VAL A 198 -12.68 0.35 1.30
C VAL A 198 -11.77 -0.69 0.66
N PRO A 199 -11.87 -0.91 -0.67
CA PRO A 199 -11.03 -1.88 -1.37
C PRO A 199 -9.57 -1.42 -1.44
N ASN A 200 -8.64 -2.37 -1.31
CA ASN A 200 -7.20 -2.13 -1.51
C ASN A 200 -6.82 -2.08 -3.01
N CYS A 201 -5.55 -1.79 -3.31
CA CYS A 201 -5.10 -1.64 -4.70
C CYS A 201 -5.34 -2.88 -5.58
N ALA A 202 -5.19 -4.08 -5.01
CA ALA A 202 -5.46 -5.33 -5.71
C ALA A 202 -6.96 -5.53 -5.99
N GLN A 203 -7.84 -5.02 -5.12
CA GLN A 203 -9.29 -5.15 -5.27
C GLN A 203 -9.90 -4.07 -6.18
N ALA A 204 -9.42 -2.82 -6.08
CA ALA A 204 -9.98 -1.69 -6.82
C ALA A 204 -9.42 -1.56 -8.24
N GLY A 205 -8.30 -2.22 -8.52
CA GLY A 205 -7.45 -1.97 -9.68
C GLY A 205 -6.67 -0.64 -9.53
N VAL A 206 -5.47 -0.61 -10.11
CA VAL A 206 -4.65 0.60 -10.15
C VAL A 206 -3.92 0.68 -11.49
N LEU A 207 -3.93 1.85 -12.11
CA LEU A 207 -3.13 2.11 -13.30
C LEU A 207 -1.65 2.02 -12.93
N GLY A 208 -0.90 1.05 -13.48
CA GLY A 208 0.44 0.69 -13.01
C GLY A 208 1.46 1.83 -12.92
N VAL A 209 1.37 2.85 -13.79
CA VAL A 209 2.25 4.03 -13.76
C VAL A 209 1.98 4.96 -12.57
N LEU A 210 0.78 4.92 -12.00
CA LEU A 210 0.35 5.84 -10.95
C LEU A 210 1.14 5.65 -9.63
N PRO A 211 1.29 4.41 -9.09
CA PRO A 211 2.24 4.16 -7.99
C PRO A 211 3.66 4.62 -8.33
N GLY A 212 4.09 4.44 -9.60
CA GLY A 212 5.34 4.96 -10.15
C GLY A 212 5.54 6.45 -9.87
N ILE A 213 4.56 7.25 -10.30
CA ILE A 213 4.58 8.72 -10.15
C ILE A 213 4.59 9.12 -8.67
N ILE A 214 3.70 8.55 -7.86
CA ILE A 214 3.58 8.90 -6.44
C ILE A 214 4.83 8.49 -5.65
N GLY A 215 5.39 7.30 -5.90
CA GLY A 215 6.62 6.86 -5.24
C GLY A 215 7.86 7.69 -5.64
N MET A 216 7.93 8.19 -6.88
CA MET A 216 8.95 9.18 -7.26
C MET A 216 8.79 10.50 -6.50
N LEU A 217 7.54 10.96 -6.28
CA LEU A 217 7.28 12.15 -5.48
C LEU A 217 7.64 11.93 -3.99
N GLN A 218 7.41 10.73 -3.45
CA GLN A 218 7.90 10.35 -2.12
C GLN A 218 9.42 10.43 -2.06
N ALA A 219 10.14 9.90 -3.05
CA ALA A 219 11.61 10.01 -3.10
C ALA A 219 12.08 11.47 -3.16
N ILE A 220 11.41 12.33 -3.93
CA ILE A 220 11.70 13.77 -4.01
C ILE A 220 11.55 14.44 -2.63
N GLU A 221 10.45 14.17 -1.91
CA GLU A 221 10.26 14.72 -0.57
C GLU A 221 11.33 14.23 0.42
N THR A 222 11.62 12.93 0.40
CA THR A 222 12.67 12.32 1.24
C THR A 222 14.03 12.99 1.00
N ILE A 223 14.43 13.15 -0.27
CA ILE A 223 15.70 13.81 -0.64
C ILE A 223 15.72 15.28 -0.19
N LYS A 224 14.64 16.03 -0.42
CA LYS A 224 14.55 17.45 0.01
C LYS A 224 14.69 17.59 1.52
N MET A 225 14.08 16.70 2.30
CA MET A 225 14.17 16.72 3.76
C MET A 225 15.58 16.39 4.27
N ILE A 226 16.24 15.42 3.64
CA ILE A 226 17.59 14.99 4.01
C ILE A 226 18.63 16.05 3.67
N ILE A 227 18.54 16.67 2.50
CA ILE A 227 19.46 17.73 2.09
C ILE A 227 19.12 19.05 2.81
N GLY A 228 17.84 19.28 3.13
CA GLY A 228 17.36 20.51 3.77
C GLY A 228 17.05 21.64 2.79
N VAL A 229 16.52 21.31 1.61
CA VAL A 229 16.26 22.26 0.52
C VAL A 229 14.82 22.28 0.06
N GLY A 230 14.50 23.33 -0.71
CA GLY A 230 13.18 23.54 -1.30
C GLY A 230 12.06 23.69 -0.27
N GLU A 231 10.84 23.50 -0.73
CA GLU A 231 9.62 23.55 0.08
C GLU A 231 9.07 22.14 0.21
N SER A 232 8.84 21.69 1.44
CA SER A 232 8.34 20.33 1.69
C SER A 232 6.81 20.33 1.61
N LEU A 233 6.23 19.17 1.37
CA LEU A 233 4.79 18.92 1.47
C LEU A 233 4.29 18.81 2.92
N VAL A 234 5.11 19.10 3.94
CA VAL A 234 4.61 19.26 5.31
C VAL A 234 3.48 20.32 5.33
N GLY A 235 2.29 19.91 5.77
CA GLY A 235 1.10 20.77 5.80
C GLY A 235 0.40 20.96 4.45
N ARG A 236 0.79 20.19 3.42
CA ARG A 236 0.25 20.30 2.06
C ARG A 236 0.05 18.91 1.47
N LEU A 237 -1.16 18.62 1.01
CA LEU A 237 -1.49 17.37 0.33
C LEU A 237 -1.44 17.61 -1.18
N LEU A 238 -0.52 16.92 -1.86
CA LEU A 238 -0.46 16.92 -3.31
C LEU A 238 -1.35 15.79 -3.83
N HIS A 239 -2.37 16.15 -4.61
CA HIS A 239 -3.28 15.25 -5.28
C HIS A 239 -2.99 15.23 -6.79
N PHE A 240 -2.94 14.05 -7.39
CA PHE A 240 -2.74 13.84 -8.82
C PHE A 240 -3.93 13.08 -9.43
N ASP A 241 -4.61 13.73 -10.38
CA ASP A 241 -5.65 13.13 -11.22
C ASP A 241 -5.00 12.71 -12.54
N ALA A 242 -4.83 11.41 -12.75
CA ALA A 242 -4.14 10.88 -13.93
C ALA A 242 -4.96 11.00 -15.21
N LEU A 243 -6.29 10.96 -15.13
CA LEU A 243 -7.18 11.12 -16.30
C LEU A 243 -7.05 12.52 -16.90
N LYS A 244 -6.80 13.52 -16.05
CA LYS A 244 -6.61 14.92 -16.48
C LYS A 244 -5.14 15.36 -16.50
N ALA A 245 -4.21 14.47 -16.15
CA ALA A 245 -2.79 14.77 -15.91
C ALA A 245 -2.60 16.03 -15.06
N ARG A 246 -3.36 16.18 -13.96
CA ARG A 246 -3.45 17.42 -13.20
C ARG A 246 -3.05 17.24 -11.75
N PHE A 247 -2.11 18.07 -11.31
CA PHE A 247 -1.76 18.23 -9.90
C PHE A 247 -2.63 19.30 -9.23
N ARG A 248 -3.01 19.05 -7.98
CA ARG A 248 -3.67 20.01 -7.10
C ARG A 248 -3.02 19.95 -5.73
N GLU A 249 -2.74 21.11 -5.16
CA GLU A 249 -2.24 21.21 -3.80
C GLU A 249 -3.38 21.65 -2.88
N LEU A 250 -3.54 20.94 -1.76
CA LEU A 250 -4.53 21.23 -0.73
C LEU A 250 -3.80 21.56 0.58
N ASN A 251 -4.22 22.62 1.26
CA ASN A 251 -3.65 22.96 2.57
C ASN A 251 -4.18 21.99 3.63
N LEU A 252 -3.27 21.36 4.36
CA LEU A 252 -3.60 20.46 5.45
C LEU A 252 -3.17 21.07 6.78
N ARG A 253 -4.12 21.20 7.71
CA ARG A 253 -3.89 21.79 9.02
C ARG A 253 -3.80 20.72 10.09
N ARG A 254 -2.96 20.97 11.10
CA ARG A 254 -2.96 20.17 12.32
C ARG A 254 -4.29 20.40 13.04
N ASP A 255 -4.90 19.32 13.48
CA ASP A 255 -6.10 19.32 14.29
C ASP A 255 -5.70 19.39 15.79
N PRO A 256 -6.11 20.43 16.54
CA PRO A 256 -5.85 20.55 17.98
C PRO A 256 -6.45 19.40 18.81
N GLU A 257 -7.53 18.77 18.33
CA GLU A 257 -8.21 17.66 19.01
C GLU A 257 -7.72 16.28 18.53
N CYS A 258 -6.68 16.24 17.69
CA CYS A 258 -6.15 14.99 17.17
C CYS A 258 -5.74 14.03 18.30
N PRO A 259 -6.20 12.76 18.29
CA PRO A 259 -5.95 11.83 19.40
C PRO A 259 -4.48 11.41 19.56
N VAL A 260 -3.62 11.71 18.58
CA VAL A 260 -2.19 11.35 18.59
C VAL A 260 -1.28 12.56 18.70
N CYS A 261 -1.55 13.63 17.94
CA CYS A 261 -0.70 14.82 17.93
C CYS A 261 -1.42 16.11 18.35
N GLY A 262 -2.62 16.03 18.92
CA GLY A 262 -3.35 17.19 19.44
C GLY A 262 -2.74 17.76 20.73
N GLU A 263 -3.45 18.70 21.36
CA GLU A 263 -3.06 19.30 22.64
C GLU A 263 -3.29 18.35 23.82
N ASN A 264 -4.32 17.50 23.71
CA ASN A 264 -4.69 16.48 24.70
C ASN A 264 -4.74 15.09 24.04
N PRO A 265 -3.60 14.47 23.69
CA PRO A 265 -3.58 13.17 23.03
C PRO A 265 -4.21 12.09 23.92
N THR A 266 -4.83 11.09 23.30
CA THR A 266 -5.47 9.95 23.96
C THR A 266 -4.85 8.61 23.55
N ILE A 267 -4.08 8.58 22.45
CA ILE A 267 -3.36 7.41 21.95
C ILE A 267 -1.86 7.64 22.19
N PHE A 268 -1.24 6.76 22.98
CA PHE A 268 0.15 6.89 23.42
C PHE A 268 1.05 5.71 23.01
N SER A 269 0.46 4.68 22.43
CA SER A 269 1.17 3.47 22.00
C SER A 269 0.60 2.96 20.68
N PRO A 270 1.40 2.22 19.90
CA PRO A 270 0.90 1.57 18.70
C PRO A 270 -0.26 0.63 19.05
N ILE A 271 -1.34 0.71 18.28
CA ILE A 271 -2.49 -0.19 18.39
C ILE A 271 -2.33 -1.24 17.30
N ASP A 272 -2.67 -2.49 17.60
CA ASP A 272 -2.79 -3.50 16.55
C ASP A 272 -4.09 -3.26 15.77
N TYR A 273 -3.96 -2.57 14.63
CA TYR A 273 -5.11 -2.14 13.84
C TYR A 273 -5.88 -3.30 13.23
N GLU A 274 -5.29 -4.49 13.08
CA GLU A 274 -6.04 -5.67 12.63
C GLU A 274 -7.00 -6.16 13.71
N GLN A 275 -6.60 -6.09 14.98
CA GLN A 275 -7.47 -6.39 16.12
C GLN A 275 -8.49 -5.27 16.38
N PHE A 276 -8.11 -4.00 16.18
CA PHE A 276 -9.02 -2.87 16.37
C PHE A 276 -10.09 -2.78 15.26
N CYS A 277 -9.70 -3.07 14.02
CA CYS A 277 -10.65 -3.11 12.90
C CYS A 277 -11.47 -4.42 12.96
N GLY A 278 -10.87 -5.57 13.28
CA GLY A 278 -11.47 -6.89 13.06
C GLY A 278 -12.01 -7.67 14.27
N ALA A 279 -12.12 -7.08 15.47
CA ALA A 279 -12.68 -7.77 16.64
C ALA A 279 -14.06 -7.23 17.04
N ARG A 280 -15.06 -7.42 16.18
CA ARG A 280 -16.41 -7.75 16.65
C ARG A 280 -16.64 -9.19 16.25
N ASP A 281 -17.08 -10.01 17.20
CA ASP A 281 -17.48 -11.40 16.95
C ASP A 281 -18.47 -11.44 15.77
N GLU A 282 -17.97 -11.76 14.57
CA GLU A 282 -18.80 -11.93 13.39
C GLU A 282 -19.37 -13.34 13.38
N GLU A 283 -20.68 -13.47 13.18
CA GLU A 283 -21.28 -14.74 12.81
C GLU A 283 -20.59 -15.26 11.55
N ALA A 284 -20.08 -16.49 11.59
CA ALA A 284 -19.39 -17.10 10.47
C ALA A 284 -20.29 -17.10 9.22
N ILE A 285 -19.81 -16.47 8.14
CA ILE A 285 -20.52 -16.45 6.86
C ILE A 285 -20.49 -17.87 6.28
N PRO A 286 -21.62 -18.43 5.84
CA PRO A 286 -21.63 -19.72 5.15
C PRO A 286 -20.77 -19.67 3.89
N THR A 287 -19.83 -20.59 3.76
CA THR A 287 -18.95 -20.71 2.60
C THR A 287 -19.24 -21.98 1.80
N MET A 288 -18.82 -21.98 0.54
CA MET A 288 -18.80 -23.14 -0.33
C MET A 288 -17.46 -23.18 -1.07
N SER A 289 -16.81 -24.34 -1.09
CA SER A 289 -15.55 -24.53 -1.81
C SER A 289 -15.77 -24.60 -3.33
N ALA A 290 -14.73 -24.32 -4.11
CA ALA A 290 -14.76 -24.45 -5.57
C ALA A 290 -15.10 -25.88 -6.02
N HIS A 291 -14.64 -26.89 -5.27
CA HIS A 291 -14.93 -28.31 -5.54
C HIS A 291 -16.40 -28.67 -5.31
N GLU A 292 -17.01 -28.17 -4.23
CA GLU A 292 -18.44 -28.39 -3.97
C GLU A 292 -19.31 -27.71 -5.03
N LEU A 293 -18.96 -26.48 -5.43
CA LEU A 293 -19.65 -25.80 -6.52
C LEU A 293 -19.54 -26.60 -7.82
N LYS A 294 -18.34 -27.12 -8.16
CA LYS A 294 -18.15 -27.95 -9.35
C LYS A 294 -18.96 -29.24 -9.31
N GLN A 295 -19.03 -29.91 -8.16
CA GLN A 295 -19.85 -31.10 -7.99
C GLN A 295 -21.34 -30.80 -8.24
N LYS A 296 -21.84 -29.67 -7.73
CA LYS A 296 -23.22 -29.22 -7.98
C LYS A 296 -23.48 -28.93 -9.46
N MET A 297 -22.52 -28.30 -10.13
CA MET A 297 -22.58 -28.04 -11.58
C MET A 297 -22.63 -29.35 -12.37
N ASP A 298 -21.77 -30.30 -12.05
CA ASP A 298 -21.68 -31.60 -12.74
C ASP A 298 -22.92 -32.47 -12.50
N ALA A 299 -23.46 -32.43 -11.29
CA ALA A 299 -24.70 -33.10 -10.92
C ALA A 299 -25.97 -32.40 -11.45
N ARG A 300 -25.83 -31.20 -12.05
CA ARG A 300 -26.93 -30.34 -12.50
C ARG A 300 -27.95 -30.05 -11.40
N GLU A 301 -27.47 -29.89 -10.18
CA GLU A 301 -28.31 -29.46 -9.06
C GLU A 301 -28.83 -28.04 -9.29
N PRO A 302 -30.05 -27.71 -8.83
CA PRO A 302 -30.58 -26.35 -8.95
C PRO A 302 -29.89 -25.40 -7.96
N PHE A 303 -29.18 -24.40 -8.48
CA PHE A 303 -28.63 -23.28 -7.70
C PHE A 303 -28.51 -22.04 -8.61
N GLU A 304 -28.27 -20.88 -8.01
CA GLU A 304 -27.95 -19.63 -8.73
C GLU A 304 -26.50 -19.23 -8.42
N LEU A 305 -25.71 -18.94 -9.46
CA LEU A 305 -24.36 -18.42 -9.31
C LEU A 305 -24.36 -16.92 -9.61
N ILE A 306 -24.03 -16.11 -8.62
CA ILE A 306 -24.01 -14.64 -8.73
C ILE A 306 -22.57 -14.15 -8.71
N ASP A 307 -22.22 -13.38 -9.73
CA ASP A 307 -20.95 -12.67 -9.80
C ASP A 307 -21.16 -11.22 -9.35
N VAL A 308 -20.51 -10.82 -8.26
CA VAL A 308 -20.60 -9.45 -7.71
C VAL A 308 -19.45 -8.55 -8.12
N ARG A 309 -18.66 -8.96 -9.11
CA ARG A 309 -17.62 -8.12 -9.73
C ARG A 309 -18.24 -7.06 -10.63
N GLU A 310 -17.40 -6.17 -11.15
CA GLU A 310 -17.80 -5.17 -12.12
C GLU A 310 -17.90 -5.77 -13.54
N GLY A 311 -18.66 -5.14 -14.43
CA GLY A 311 -18.87 -5.64 -15.80
C GLY A 311 -17.57 -5.87 -16.60
N PHE A 312 -16.58 -4.98 -16.43
CA PHE A 312 -15.29 -5.15 -17.10
C PHE A 312 -14.49 -6.35 -16.57
N GLU A 313 -14.65 -6.73 -15.30
CA GLU A 313 -14.02 -7.93 -14.73
C GLU A 313 -14.68 -9.21 -15.28
N TYR A 314 -16.01 -9.17 -15.45
CA TYR A 314 -16.80 -10.26 -16.03
C TYR A 314 -16.48 -10.51 -17.51
N GLU A 315 -16.12 -9.46 -18.25
CA GLU A 315 -15.65 -9.56 -19.64
C GLU A 315 -14.26 -10.23 -19.75
N ILE A 316 -13.38 -10.03 -18.76
CA ILE A 316 -12.03 -10.61 -18.74
C ILE A 316 -12.07 -12.12 -18.47
N ALA A 317 -12.83 -12.52 -17.45
CA ALA A 317 -12.96 -13.91 -17.03
C ALA A 317 -14.32 -14.12 -16.38
N ARG A 318 -14.92 -15.30 -16.53
CA ARG A 318 -16.20 -15.66 -15.90
C ARG A 318 -16.27 -17.16 -15.63
N ILE A 319 -17.01 -17.53 -14.59
CA ILE A 319 -17.43 -18.92 -14.37
C ILE A 319 -18.70 -19.14 -15.20
N ASP A 320 -18.74 -20.20 -15.99
CA ASP A 320 -19.91 -20.51 -16.82
C ASP A 320 -21.16 -20.69 -15.97
N GLY A 321 -22.25 -20.03 -16.37
CA GLY A 321 -23.51 -20.01 -15.62
C GLY A 321 -23.61 -18.89 -14.56
N ALA A 322 -22.56 -18.11 -14.33
CA ALA A 322 -22.61 -16.97 -13.41
C ALA A 322 -23.41 -15.80 -14.01
N ARG A 323 -24.37 -15.28 -13.24
CA ARG A 323 -25.11 -14.05 -13.54
C ARG A 323 -24.45 -12.85 -12.86
N LEU A 324 -24.12 -11.83 -13.65
CA LEU A 324 -23.51 -10.60 -13.16
C LEU A 324 -24.53 -9.69 -12.45
N ILE A 325 -24.27 -9.40 -11.17
CA ILE A 325 -24.95 -8.35 -10.40
C ILE A 325 -23.89 -7.67 -9.53
N PRO A 326 -23.31 -6.53 -9.95
CA PRO A 326 -22.23 -5.87 -9.20
C PRO A 326 -22.60 -5.61 -7.74
N LEU A 327 -21.61 -5.67 -6.85
CA LEU A 327 -21.82 -5.48 -5.40
C LEU A 327 -22.58 -4.17 -5.08
N GLY A 328 -22.31 -3.08 -5.81
CA GLY A 328 -23.01 -1.82 -5.61
C GLY A 328 -24.52 -1.86 -5.95
N GLU A 329 -24.94 -2.82 -6.78
CA GLU A 329 -26.33 -2.98 -7.22
C GLU A 329 -27.05 -4.12 -6.49
N ILE A 330 -26.31 -5.05 -5.87
CA ILE A 330 -26.86 -6.30 -5.30
C ILE A 330 -27.98 -6.03 -4.30
N ALA A 331 -27.88 -4.91 -3.59
CA ALA A 331 -28.82 -4.55 -2.56
C ALA A 331 -30.17 -4.10 -3.14
N GLU A 332 -30.14 -3.31 -4.21
CA GLU A 332 -31.35 -2.81 -4.89
C GLU A 332 -31.98 -3.89 -5.78
N ARG A 333 -31.15 -4.80 -6.31
CA ARG A 333 -31.55 -5.90 -7.20
C ARG A 333 -31.81 -7.21 -6.47
N ALA A 334 -31.90 -7.18 -5.14
CA ALA A 334 -32.12 -8.36 -4.31
C ALA A 334 -33.43 -9.10 -4.67
N ASP A 335 -34.46 -8.38 -5.12
CA ASP A 335 -35.75 -8.97 -5.52
C ASP A 335 -35.66 -9.80 -6.82
N GLU A 336 -34.58 -9.67 -7.60
CA GLU A 336 -34.31 -10.49 -8.78
C GLU A 336 -33.76 -11.88 -8.44
N LEU A 337 -33.38 -12.11 -7.19
CA LEU A 337 -32.70 -13.33 -6.74
C LEU A 337 -33.71 -14.40 -6.29
N PRO A 338 -33.47 -15.68 -6.62
CA PRO A 338 -34.36 -16.75 -6.25
C PRO A 338 -34.34 -16.98 -4.73
N ARG A 339 -35.51 -17.29 -4.16
CA ARG A 339 -35.65 -17.69 -2.74
C ARG A 339 -35.86 -19.19 -2.55
N ASP A 340 -36.03 -19.93 -3.66
CA ASP A 340 -36.38 -21.35 -3.71
C ASP A 340 -35.17 -22.29 -3.85
N ARG A 341 -33.96 -21.76 -4.08
CA ARG A 341 -32.74 -22.53 -4.34
C ARG A 341 -31.51 -21.88 -3.69
N PRO A 342 -30.41 -22.62 -3.50
CA PRO A 342 -29.15 -22.05 -3.02
C PRO A 342 -28.62 -20.96 -3.94
N ILE A 343 -28.09 -19.90 -3.35
CA ILE A 343 -27.34 -18.85 -4.07
C ILE A 343 -25.87 -19.00 -3.69
N VAL A 344 -24.99 -19.10 -4.68
CA VAL A 344 -23.53 -19.03 -4.49
C VAL A 344 -23.07 -17.70 -5.05
N VAL A 345 -22.47 -16.87 -4.21
CA VAL A 345 -21.95 -15.56 -4.59
C VAL A 345 -20.45 -15.65 -4.68
N HIS A 346 -19.90 -15.18 -5.79
CA HIS A 346 -18.45 -15.08 -5.95
C HIS A 346 -18.04 -13.68 -6.38
N CYS A 347 -16.79 -13.35 -6.05
CA CYS A 347 -16.10 -12.19 -6.58
C CYS A 347 -14.72 -12.62 -7.10
N HIS A 348 -13.76 -11.70 -7.12
CA HIS A 348 -12.39 -12.02 -7.51
C HIS A 348 -11.72 -13.01 -6.51
N SER A 349 -11.73 -12.69 -5.21
CA SER A 349 -10.99 -13.43 -4.15
C SER A 349 -11.81 -13.88 -2.94
N GLY A 350 -13.14 -13.79 -2.99
CA GLY A 350 -14.04 -14.19 -1.89
C GLY A 350 -14.39 -13.09 -0.87
N ARG A 351 -13.77 -11.90 -0.93
CA ARG A 351 -14.02 -10.79 0.02
C ARG A 351 -15.28 -9.96 -0.28
N ARG A 352 -15.43 -9.46 -1.52
CA ARG A 352 -16.64 -8.69 -1.92
C ARG A 352 -17.91 -9.54 -1.88
N SER A 353 -17.78 -10.84 -2.19
CA SER A 353 -18.88 -11.79 -2.11
C SER A 353 -19.29 -12.08 -0.68
N ALA A 354 -18.37 -12.10 0.29
CA ALA A 354 -18.71 -12.16 1.71
C ALA A 354 -19.59 -10.97 2.14
N GLU A 355 -19.25 -9.75 1.71
CA GLU A 355 -20.08 -8.56 1.96
C GLU A 355 -21.47 -8.68 1.32
N ALA A 356 -21.54 -9.10 0.05
CA ALA A 356 -22.81 -9.34 -0.63
C ALA A 356 -23.68 -10.36 0.12
N VAL A 357 -23.08 -11.45 0.62
CA VAL A 357 -23.78 -12.46 1.42
C VAL A 357 -24.36 -11.85 2.69
N ARG A 358 -23.59 -11.05 3.44
CA ARG A 358 -24.08 -10.35 4.65
C ARG A 358 -25.28 -9.43 4.33
N LEU A 359 -25.18 -8.63 3.26
CA LEU A 359 -26.25 -7.72 2.83
C LEU A 359 -27.53 -8.47 2.46
N LEU A 360 -27.39 -9.63 1.80
CA LEU A 360 -28.53 -10.47 1.42
C LEU A 360 -29.09 -11.22 2.64
N GLN A 361 -28.27 -11.70 3.57
CA GLN A 361 -28.75 -12.29 4.83
C GLN A 361 -29.60 -11.31 5.64
N GLN A 362 -29.21 -10.03 5.72
CA GLN A 362 -30.01 -8.97 6.35
C GLN A 362 -31.37 -8.75 5.67
N ARG A 363 -31.51 -9.15 4.40
CA ARG A 363 -32.78 -9.15 3.64
C ARG A 363 -33.52 -10.49 3.67
N GLY A 364 -33.12 -11.39 4.56
CA GLY A 364 -33.79 -12.67 4.81
C GLY A 364 -33.42 -13.78 3.82
N PHE A 365 -32.28 -13.68 3.12
CA PHE A 365 -31.75 -14.80 2.35
C PHE A 365 -31.04 -15.79 3.29
N GLY A 366 -31.62 -16.98 3.48
CA GLY A 366 -31.08 -18.00 4.39
C GLY A 366 -30.21 -19.07 3.73
N ASN A 367 -30.35 -19.27 2.42
CA ASN A 367 -29.64 -20.33 1.67
C ASN A 367 -28.65 -19.70 0.69
N ILE A 368 -27.64 -19.04 1.23
CA ILE A 368 -26.68 -18.24 0.49
C ILE A 368 -25.26 -18.49 0.98
N TYR A 369 -24.32 -18.65 0.04
CA TYR A 369 -22.94 -19.05 0.31
C TYR A 369 -21.95 -18.12 -0.39
N ASN A 370 -20.83 -17.85 0.28
CA ASN A 370 -19.66 -17.22 -0.32
C ASN A 370 -18.76 -18.28 -0.98
N LEU A 371 -18.39 -18.10 -2.25
CA LEU A 371 -17.42 -18.98 -2.90
C LEU A 371 -16.01 -18.73 -2.36
N GLU A 372 -15.41 -19.74 -1.74
CA GLU A 372 -14.06 -19.66 -1.17
C GLU A 372 -13.02 -19.40 -2.26
N GLY A 373 -12.15 -18.41 -2.02
CA GLY A 373 -11.11 -18.01 -2.98
C GLY A 373 -11.63 -17.29 -4.24
N GLY A 374 -12.95 -17.11 -4.40
CA GLY A 374 -13.53 -16.45 -5.57
C GLY A 374 -13.20 -17.13 -6.89
N ILE A 375 -13.14 -16.36 -7.97
CA ILE A 375 -12.82 -16.87 -9.32
C ILE A 375 -11.35 -17.31 -9.44
N ASP A 376 -10.44 -16.74 -8.65
CA ASP A 376 -9.04 -17.19 -8.63
C ASP A 376 -8.94 -18.60 -8.04
N GLY A 377 -9.63 -18.83 -6.92
CA GLY A 377 -9.74 -20.17 -6.32
C GLY A 377 -10.37 -21.19 -7.28
N TRP A 378 -11.35 -20.77 -8.09
CA TRP A 378 -11.91 -21.61 -9.16
C TRP A 378 -10.88 -21.93 -10.24
N SER A 379 -10.12 -20.93 -10.71
CA SER A 379 -9.08 -21.11 -11.72
C SER A 379 -7.99 -22.07 -11.25
N ASP A 380 -7.56 -21.92 -9.99
CA ASP A 380 -6.51 -22.74 -9.40
C ASP A 380 -6.92 -24.20 -9.17
N GLN A 381 -8.18 -24.43 -8.80
CA GLN A 381 -8.63 -25.73 -8.31
C GLN A 381 -9.44 -26.52 -9.33
N ILE A 382 -10.16 -25.84 -10.23
CA ILE A 382 -11.20 -26.47 -11.06
C ILE A 382 -10.95 -26.28 -12.55
N ASP A 383 -10.75 -25.04 -13.00
CA ASP A 383 -10.60 -24.73 -14.42
C ASP A 383 -9.45 -23.73 -14.66
N PRO A 384 -8.22 -24.23 -14.89
CA PRO A 384 -7.07 -23.40 -15.25
C PRO A 384 -7.25 -22.64 -16.57
N GLY A 385 -8.27 -22.96 -17.37
CA GLY A 385 -8.63 -22.21 -18.58
C GLY A 385 -9.29 -20.86 -18.28
N VAL A 386 -9.82 -20.66 -17.07
CA VAL A 386 -10.33 -19.36 -16.61
C VAL A 386 -9.13 -18.45 -16.29
N PRO A 387 -8.95 -17.31 -17.00
CA PRO A 387 -7.83 -16.43 -16.76
C PRO A 387 -7.85 -15.81 -15.35
N LYS A 388 -6.70 -15.80 -14.68
CA LYS A 388 -6.43 -14.96 -13.50
C LYS A 388 -5.92 -13.60 -13.97
N TYR A 389 -6.30 -12.53 -13.28
CA TYR A 389 -5.98 -11.15 -13.68
C TYR A 389 -5.63 -10.24 -12.52
#